data_AF-A0A2D6HIG4-F1
#
_entry.id   AF-A0A2D6HIG4-F1
#
_cell.length_a   1.000
_cell.length_b   1.000
_cell.length_c   1.000
_cell.angle_alpha   90.00
_cell.angle_beta   90.00
_cell.angle_gamma   90.00
#
_symmetry.space_group_name_H-M   'P 1'
#
loop_
_entity.id
_entity.type
_entity.pdbx_description
1 polymer ?
#
loop_
_entity_poly.entity_id
_entity_poly.type
_entity_poly.pdbx_seq_one_letter_code
_entity_poly.pdbx_strand_id
1 'polypeptide(L)'
;MKHLLTPLLTLGLLAADAAAQRSQETSPLRRARGTFAAADSNKDGVLDAREVSRASIPRDEFKAFDHNGDRALSSDEFLLYYRQLLLDARKAAGAELDREAARIQALRKAHEEKEARARRAAAKASGGAEASGNEKPQAQGASASTAQKLQRAKQALYERAVAGEMSREQVQALEQSLEQRARAASGGAAPTGAVTAASSADGTPVGPAATRGERLRAADEAAEARRRHEAQGARQARSNAAGDGTDPMAGLSPETRSKVERALAALEVRAKAGHMTRAQFEAKKRELLARAKQVDVADGGGGDGQTPAERAVAERRRRAAASGAGQTPAERAEAERRRRAAAAAAAERASAERRRRAA
;
A
#
# COMPACT_ATOMS: atom_id res chain seq x y z
N MET A 1 -8.59 -2.78 -88.88
CA MET A 1 -8.06 -3.84 -87.98
C MET A 1 -7.43 -3.12 -86.80
N LYS A 2 -8.16 -2.99 -85.69
CA LYS A 2 -8.13 -3.90 -84.52
C LYS A 2 -6.81 -3.82 -83.76
N HIS A 3 -6.88 -3.04 -82.67
CA HIS A 3 -6.24 -3.16 -81.37
C HIS A 3 -4.73 -3.39 -81.29
N LEU A 4 -4.04 -2.50 -80.57
CA LEU A 4 -3.02 -2.86 -79.57
C LEU A 4 -2.85 -1.67 -78.61
N LEU A 5 -3.73 -1.64 -77.62
CA LEU A 5 -3.68 -0.76 -76.45
C LEU A 5 -2.78 -1.41 -75.40
N THR A 6 -1.75 -0.66 -74.99
CA THR A 6 -1.20 -0.49 -73.64
C THR A 6 -1.53 -1.54 -72.56
N PRO A 7 -0.50 -2.18 -71.98
CA PRO A 7 -0.45 -2.29 -70.53
C PRO A 7 0.95 -2.01 -69.99
N LEU A 8 1.14 -0.87 -69.32
CA LEU A 8 2.38 -0.54 -68.62
C LEU A 8 2.05 0.32 -67.39
N LEU A 9 1.27 -0.23 -66.45
CA LEU A 9 1.00 0.46 -65.19
C LEU A 9 0.44 -0.48 -64.11
N THR A 10 1.29 -1.25 -63.44
CA THR A 10 1.01 -1.80 -62.09
C THR A 10 2.22 -2.57 -61.54
N LEU A 11 3.24 -1.87 -61.02
CA LEU A 11 4.22 -2.48 -60.10
C LEU A 11 4.85 -1.38 -59.23
N GLY A 12 4.21 -1.01 -58.12
CA GLY A 12 4.72 0.09 -57.29
C GLY A 12 3.99 0.33 -55.97
N LEU A 13 3.53 -0.71 -55.26
CA LEU A 13 2.75 -0.53 -54.04
C LEU A 13 3.05 -1.52 -52.88
N LEU A 14 4.29 -2.01 -52.75
CA LEU A 14 4.64 -3.01 -51.71
C LEU A 14 5.86 -2.68 -50.82
N ALA A 15 6.44 -1.48 -50.90
CA ALA A 15 7.65 -1.12 -50.13
C ALA A 15 7.43 -0.14 -48.94
N ALA A 16 6.20 0.30 -48.67
CA ALA A 16 5.94 1.35 -47.67
C ALA A 16 5.79 0.83 -46.21
N ASP A 17 5.45 -0.45 -46.00
CA ASP A 17 5.16 -0.97 -44.65
C ASP A 17 6.40 -1.25 -43.78
N ALA A 18 7.57 -1.51 -44.38
CA ALA A 18 8.78 -1.85 -43.62
C ALA A 18 9.38 -0.66 -42.84
N ALA A 19 9.13 0.58 -43.28
CA ALA A 19 9.60 1.79 -42.59
C ALA A 19 8.73 2.15 -41.36
N ALA A 20 7.44 1.79 -41.38
CA ALA A 20 6.52 2.04 -40.27
C ALA A 20 6.85 1.15 -39.05
N GLN A 21 7.33 -0.08 -39.27
CA GLN A 21 7.66 -1.00 -38.19
C GLN A 21 8.97 -0.64 -37.45
N ARG A 22 9.99 -0.10 -38.15
CA ARG A 22 11.22 0.39 -37.49
C ARG A 22 10.99 1.61 -36.59
N SER A 23 9.89 2.34 -36.82
CA SER A 23 9.52 3.51 -36.02
C SER A 23 8.92 3.14 -34.66
N GLN A 24 8.37 1.93 -34.51
CA GLN A 24 7.77 1.46 -33.26
C GLN A 24 8.80 0.85 -32.28
N GLU A 25 9.97 0.41 -32.75
CA GLU A 25 10.94 -0.27 -31.90
C GLU A 25 11.67 0.62 -30.89
N THR A 26 11.62 1.95 -31.03
CA THR A 26 12.35 2.87 -30.15
C THR A 26 11.49 3.97 -29.55
N SER A 27 10.26 3.64 -29.13
CA SER A 27 9.46 4.59 -28.34
C SER A 27 10.29 5.09 -27.15
N PRO A 28 10.36 6.42 -26.89
CA PRO A 28 11.19 6.95 -25.81
C PRO A 28 10.83 6.37 -24.45
N LEU A 29 9.56 6.02 -24.23
CA LEU A 29 9.10 5.31 -23.03
C LEU A 29 9.74 3.92 -22.90
N ARG A 30 9.77 3.14 -23.99
CA ARG A 30 10.43 1.83 -23.99
C ARG A 30 11.93 1.95 -23.74
N ARG A 31 12.59 2.96 -24.32
CA ARG A 31 14.00 3.26 -24.04
C ARG A 31 14.23 3.62 -22.57
N ALA A 32 13.41 4.51 -22.00
CA ALA A 32 13.49 4.88 -20.59
C ALA A 32 13.39 3.66 -19.66
N ARG A 33 12.38 2.80 -19.89
CA ARG A 33 12.21 1.56 -19.12
C ARG A 33 13.38 0.59 -19.30
N GLY A 34 13.92 0.49 -20.51
CA GLY A 34 15.12 -0.31 -20.78
C GLY A 34 16.36 0.21 -20.06
N THR A 35 16.58 1.53 -20.07
CA THR A 35 17.68 2.17 -19.32
C THR A 35 17.52 1.96 -17.81
N PHE A 36 16.31 2.09 -17.28
CA PHE A 36 16.02 1.79 -15.88
C PHE A 36 16.38 0.34 -15.52
N ALA A 37 15.85 -0.62 -16.27
CA ALA A 37 16.08 -2.04 -16.01
C ALA A 37 17.55 -2.47 -16.19
N ALA A 38 18.32 -1.74 -16.99
CA ALA A 38 19.76 -1.95 -17.13
C ALA A 38 20.58 -1.33 -15.98
N ALA A 39 20.10 -0.22 -15.41
CA ALA A 39 20.73 0.42 -14.26
C ALA A 39 20.45 -0.34 -12.94
N ASP A 40 19.21 -0.86 -12.81
CA ASP A 40 18.73 -1.66 -11.69
C ASP A 40 19.39 -3.05 -11.73
N SER A 41 20.57 -3.13 -11.10
CA SER A 41 21.45 -4.29 -11.17
C SER A 41 20.93 -5.43 -10.29
N ASN A 42 20.30 -5.10 -9.17
CA ASN A 42 19.76 -6.07 -8.22
C ASN A 42 18.29 -6.45 -8.52
N LYS A 43 17.62 -5.73 -9.45
CA LYS A 43 16.24 -5.93 -9.89
C LYS A 43 15.21 -5.78 -8.78
N ASP A 44 15.47 -4.89 -7.83
CA ASP A 44 14.54 -4.61 -6.73
C ASP A 44 13.48 -3.55 -7.11
N GLY A 45 13.58 -2.97 -8.31
CA GLY A 45 12.63 -2.00 -8.84
C GLY A 45 12.86 -0.56 -8.38
N VAL A 46 14.00 -0.29 -7.73
CA VAL A 46 14.48 1.06 -7.41
C VAL A 46 15.94 1.20 -7.85
N LEU A 47 16.42 2.42 -8.04
CA LEU A 47 17.84 2.69 -8.29
C LEU A 47 18.45 3.33 -7.06
N ASP A 48 19.31 2.59 -6.36
CA ASP A 48 20.05 3.14 -5.22
C ASP A 48 21.14 4.13 -5.67
N ALA A 49 21.76 4.85 -4.72
CA ALA A 49 22.80 5.82 -5.03
C ALA A 49 24.01 5.22 -5.79
N ARG A 50 24.31 3.92 -5.62
CA ARG A 50 25.42 3.25 -6.32
C ARG A 50 25.02 2.94 -7.77
N GLU A 51 23.81 2.46 -7.99
CA GLU A 51 23.25 2.17 -9.32
C GLU A 51 23.07 3.44 -10.15
N VAL A 52 22.57 4.50 -9.54
CA VAL A 52 22.44 5.84 -10.15
C VAL A 52 23.82 6.39 -10.56
N SER A 53 24.84 6.21 -9.72
CA SER A 53 26.21 6.61 -10.07
C SER A 53 26.75 5.82 -11.26
N ARG A 54 26.45 4.51 -11.36
CA ARG A 54 26.82 3.70 -12.54
C ARG A 54 26.08 4.12 -13.80
N ALA A 55 24.83 4.57 -13.67
CA ALA A 55 24.04 5.13 -14.76
C ALA A 55 24.48 6.55 -15.18
N SER A 56 25.54 7.11 -14.56
CA SER A 56 26.07 8.45 -14.84
C SER A 56 25.05 9.58 -14.61
N ILE A 57 24.15 9.40 -13.64
CA ILE A 57 23.18 10.43 -13.24
C ILE A 57 23.85 11.31 -12.16
N PRO A 58 23.93 12.65 -12.34
CA PRO A 58 24.49 13.55 -11.35
C PRO A 58 23.77 13.47 -9.99
N ARG A 59 24.51 13.59 -8.89
CA ARG A 59 23.96 13.51 -7.53
C ARG A 59 22.91 14.58 -7.24
N ASP A 60 23.08 15.78 -7.79
CA ASP A 60 22.13 16.88 -7.58
C ASP A 60 20.81 16.64 -8.31
N GLU A 61 20.86 16.06 -9.52
CA GLU A 61 19.66 15.64 -10.26
C GLU A 61 18.97 14.48 -9.55
N PHE A 62 19.73 13.49 -9.09
CA PHE A 62 19.19 12.40 -8.28
C PHE A 62 18.36 12.91 -7.10
N LYS A 63 18.90 13.86 -6.32
CA LYS A 63 18.21 14.46 -5.18
C LYS A 63 16.97 15.27 -5.60
N ALA A 64 16.98 15.88 -6.78
CA ALA A 64 15.85 16.66 -7.27
C ALA A 64 14.66 15.77 -7.68
N PHE A 65 14.91 14.52 -8.08
CA PHE A 65 13.87 13.59 -8.53
C PHE A 65 13.46 12.54 -7.49
N ASP A 66 14.24 12.35 -6.41
CA ASP A 66 13.89 11.60 -5.20
C ASP A 66 12.85 12.38 -4.37
N HIS A 67 11.56 12.15 -4.66
CA HIS A 67 10.46 12.96 -4.11
C HIS A 67 10.05 12.53 -2.72
N ASN A 68 10.23 11.25 -2.39
CA ASN A 68 9.91 10.70 -1.07
C ASN A 68 11.09 10.78 -0.08
N GLY A 69 12.30 11.11 -0.55
CA GLY A 69 13.50 11.28 0.26
C GLY A 69 14.10 9.97 0.76
N ASP A 70 13.79 8.84 0.10
CA ASP A 70 14.24 7.51 0.51
C ASP A 70 15.66 7.17 0.03
N ARG A 71 16.31 8.09 -0.71
CA ARG A 71 17.65 7.92 -1.30
C ARG A 71 17.70 6.80 -2.32
N ALA A 72 16.60 6.55 -3.02
CA ALA A 72 16.54 5.75 -4.23
C ALA A 72 15.64 6.45 -5.27
N LEU A 73 15.78 6.07 -6.55
CA LEU A 73 14.83 6.48 -7.58
C LEU A 73 13.95 5.29 -7.95
N SER A 74 12.66 5.38 -7.63
CA SER A 74 11.67 4.45 -8.18
C SER A 74 11.58 4.56 -9.71
N SER A 75 11.02 3.53 -10.36
CA SER A 75 10.80 3.54 -11.81
C SER A 75 10.01 4.77 -12.29
N ASP A 76 9.01 5.20 -11.51
CA ASP A 76 8.19 6.37 -11.82
C ASP A 76 9.00 7.69 -11.70
N GLU A 77 9.87 7.82 -10.69
CA GLU A 77 10.78 8.98 -10.55
C GLU A 77 11.80 9.04 -11.68
N PHE A 78 12.36 7.88 -12.05
CA PHE A 78 13.28 7.78 -13.17
C PHE A 78 12.62 8.18 -14.50
N LEU A 79 11.34 7.84 -14.74
CA LEU A 79 10.64 8.25 -15.96
C LEU A 79 10.47 9.78 -16.05
N LEU A 80 10.21 10.46 -14.94
CA LEU A 80 10.16 11.93 -14.89
C LEU A 80 11.53 12.54 -15.15
N TYR A 81 12.58 11.98 -14.54
CA TYR A 81 13.97 12.36 -14.80
C TYR A 81 14.33 12.20 -16.27
N TYR A 82 14.08 11.02 -16.86
CA TYR A 82 14.42 10.73 -18.25
C TYR A 82 13.69 11.65 -19.23
N ARG A 83 12.43 12.00 -18.93
CA ARG A 83 11.69 13.01 -19.69
C ARG A 83 12.38 14.38 -19.63
N GLN A 84 12.77 14.84 -18.45
CA GLN A 84 13.47 16.12 -18.29
C GLN A 84 14.80 16.12 -19.04
N LEU A 85 15.58 15.05 -18.93
CA LEU A 85 16.84 14.86 -19.66
C LEU A 85 16.66 15.00 -21.18
N LEU A 86 15.58 14.45 -21.75
CA LEU A 86 15.27 14.61 -23.17
C LEU A 86 14.93 16.07 -23.52
N LEU A 87 14.17 16.76 -22.69
CA LEU A 87 13.81 18.17 -22.90
C LEU A 87 15.04 19.08 -22.83
N ASP A 88 15.95 18.86 -21.87
CA ASP A 88 17.20 19.61 -21.73
C ASP A 88 18.13 19.38 -22.92
N ALA A 89 18.13 18.16 -23.46
CA ALA A 89 18.81 17.82 -24.71
C ALA A 89 18.10 18.32 -25.98
N ARG A 90 17.00 19.09 -25.85
CA ARG A 90 16.13 19.56 -26.95
C ARG A 90 15.60 18.43 -27.84
N LYS A 91 15.41 17.24 -27.28
CA LYS A 91 14.83 16.07 -27.94
C LYS A 91 13.35 15.93 -27.56
N ALA A 92 12.53 15.48 -28.50
CA ALA A 92 11.12 15.21 -28.21
C ALA A 92 11.00 14.00 -27.27
N ALA A 93 10.28 14.17 -26.15
CA ALA A 93 9.96 13.10 -25.21
C ALA A 93 9.04 12.03 -25.83
N GLY A 94 8.23 12.41 -26.83
CA GLY A 94 7.26 11.53 -27.47
C GLY A 94 5.97 11.39 -26.65
N ALA A 95 4.84 11.28 -27.35
CA ALA A 95 3.51 11.34 -26.73
C ALA A 95 3.26 10.25 -25.67
N GLU A 96 3.86 9.06 -25.80
CA GLU A 96 3.72 7.99 -24.81
C GLU A 96 4.38 8.33 -23.48
N LEU A 97 5.62 8.84 -23.51
CA LEU A 97 6.35 9.23 -22.31
C LEU A 97 5.68 10.44 -21.65
N ASP A 98 5.19 11.40 -22.43
CA ASP A 98 4.42 12.54 -21.90
C ASP A 98 3.13 12.10 -21.20
N ARG A 99 2.36 11.17 -21.78
CA ARG A 99 1.15 10.62 -21.14
C ARG A 99 1.50 9.89 -19.84
N GLU A 100 2.57 9.11 -19.84
CA GLU A 100 2.98 8.36 -18.65
C GLU A 100 3.48 9.30 -17.55
N ALA A 101 4.29 10.30 -17.89
CA ALA A 101 4.72 11.33 -16.94
C ALA A 101 3.53 12.10 -16.34
N ALA A 102 2.54 12.48 -17.17
CA ALA A 102 1.32 13.13 -16.71
C ALA A 102 0.51 12.23 -15.75
N ARG A 103 0.41 10.92 -16.05
CA ARG A 103 -0.23 9.93 -15.18
C ARG A 103 0.46 9.85 -13.81
N ILE A 104 1.79 9.79 -13.80
CA ILE A 104 2.61 9.72 -12.57
C ILE A 104 2.42 10.98 -11.73
N GLN A 105 2.51 12.17 -12.34
CA GLN A 105 2.31 13.44 -11.64
C GLN A 105 0.89 13.56 -11.05
N ALA A 106 -0.13 13.13 -11.79
CA ALA A 106 -1.51 13.12 -11.29
C ALA A 106 -1.68 12.20 -10.08
N LEU A 107 -1.07 11.00 -10.10
CA LEU A 107 -1.09 10.07 -8.97
C LEU A 107 -0.38 10.64 -7.74
N ARG A 108 0.76 11.31 -7.91
CA ARG A 108 1.48 11.96 -6.81
C ARG A 108 0.64 13.05 -6.16
N LYS A 109 0.07 13.95 -6.97
CA LYS A 109 -0.81 15.01 -6.47
C LYS A 109 -2.00 14.43 -5.69
N ALA A 110 -2.63 13.37 -6.20
CA ALA A 110 -3.73 12.70 -5.51
C ALA A 110 -3.29 12.06 -4.18
N HIS A 111 -2.08 11.52 -4.10
CA HIS A 111 -1.50 10.99 -2.86
C HIS A 111 -1.24 12.10 -1.84
N GLU A 112 -0.59 13.18 -2.26
CA GLU A 112 -0.32 14.36 -1.42
C GLU A 112 -1.61 14.97 -0.86
N GLU A 113 -2.65 15.11 -1.70
CA GLU A 113 -3.96 15.59 -1.26
C GLU A 113 -4.60 14.65 -0.24
N LYS A 114 -4.49 13.34 -0.45
CA LYS A 114 -4.99 12.33 0.51
C LYS A 114 -4.26 12.40 1.84
N GLU A 115 -2.93 12.53 1.82
CA GLU A 115 -2.13 12.70 3.03
C GLU A 115 -2.43 14.02 3.73
N ALA A 116 -2.52 15.12 3.00
CA ALA A 116 -2.90 16.43 3.55
C ALA A 116 -4.29 16.37 4.19
N ARG A 117 -5.25 15.69 3.56
CA ARG A 117 -6.58 15.44 4.12
C ARG A 117 -6.51 14.57 5.38
N ALA A 118 -5.70 13.52 5.38
CA ALA A 118 -5.49 12.68 6.56
C ALA A 118 -4.87 13.48 7.72
N ARG A 119 -3.86 14.31 7.44
CA ARG A 119 -3.24 15.21 8.43
C ARG A 119 -4.24 16.23 8.99
N ARG A 120 -5.06 16.85 8.14
CA ARG A 120 -6.13 17.77 8.58
C ARG A 120 -7.19 17.06 9.42
N ALA A 121 -7.58 15.84 9.05
CA ALA A 121 -8.52 15.04 9.82
C ALA A 121 -7.95 14.65 11.18
N ALA A 122 -6.67 14.25 11.23
CA ALA A 122 -5.96 13.96 12.48
C ALA A 122 -5.83 15.22 13.37
N ALA A 123 -5.49 16.37 12.79
CA ALA A 123 -5.43 17.64 13.50
C ALA A 123 -6.81 18.08 14.04
N LYS A 124 -7.89 17.85 13.30
CA LYS A 124 -9.26 18.11 13.78
C LYS A 124 -9.65 17.16 14.91
N ALA A 125 -9.26 15.88 14.82
CA ALA A 125 -9.51 14.90 15.85
C ALA A 125 -8.71 15.18 17.14
N SER A 126 -7.50 15.76 17.04
CA SER A 126 -6.70 16.15 18.21
C SER A 126 -7.04 17.54 18.77
N GLY A 127 -7.45 18.49 17.93
CA GLY A 127 -7.74 19.89 18.31
C GLY A 127 -9.20 20.18 18.71
N GLY A 128 -10.13 19.24 18.49
CA GLY A 128 -11.55 19.40 18.86
C GLY A 128 -11.85 19.35 20.36
N ALA A 129 -10.85 19.20 21.23
CA ALA A 129 -11.02 19.15 22.68
C ALA A 129 -10.76 20.50 23.39
N GLU A 130 -10.22 21.53 22.73
CA GLU A 130 -9.79 22.76 23.41
C GLU A 130 -10.55 24.04 23.01
N ALA A 131 -11.51 23.99 22.08
CA ALA A 131 -12.17 25.19 21.54
C ALA A 131 -13.63 25.42 22.00
N SER A 132 -14.03 24.89 23.16
CA SER A 132 -15.30 25.25 23.81
C SER A 132 -15.05 25.60 25.27
N GLY A 133 -14.66 26.85 25.52
CA GLY A 133 -14.46 27.36 26.86
C GLY A 133 -13.95 28.80 26.85
N ASN A 134 -14.86 29.75 26.70
CA ASN A 134 -14.64 31.12 27.16
C ASN A 134 -14.74 31.13 28.69
N GLU A 135 -13.79 30.47 29.35
CA GLU A 135 -13.59 30.55 30.78
C GLU A 135 -12.10 30.78 31.03
N LYS A 136 -11.85 31.86 31.78
CA LYS A 136 -10.54 32.30 32.28
C LYS A 136 -9.68 31.09 32.67
N PRO A 137 -8.42 31.00 32.20
CA PRO A 137 -7.52 29.92 32.56
C PRO A 137 -7.09 30.09 34.02
N GLN A 138 -7.91 29.61 34.95
CA GLN A 138 -7.41 29.25 36.27
C GLN A 138 -6.56 27.98 36.10
N ALA A 139 -5.33 28.07 36.57
CA ALA A 139 -4.33 27.03 36.54
C ALA A 139 -4.82 25.75 37.24
N GLN A 140 -5.50 24.89 36.50
CA GLN A 140 -5.78 23.51 36.86
C GLN A 140 -5.41 22.65 35.65
N GLY A 141 -4.10 22.42 35.50
CA GLY A 141 -3.55 21.42 34.61
C GLY A 141 -4.00 20.03 35.05
N ALA A 142 -5.20 19.63 34.60
CA ALA A 142 -5.70 18.28 34.79
C ALA A 142 -4.80 17.33 33.99
N SER A 143 -4.05 16.52 34.73
CA SER A 143 -3.09 15.56 34.22
C SER A 143 -3.72 14.65 33.18
N ALA A 144 -3.34 14.80 31.91
CA ALA A 144 -3.53 13.73 30.93
C ALA A 144 -3.02 12.42 31.56
N SER A 145 -3.87 11.39 31.59
CA SER A 145 -3.57 10.16 32.30
C SER A 145 -2.23 9.59 31.83
N THR A 146 -1.48 8.98 32.74
CA THR A 146 -0.17 8.37 32.43
C THR A 146 -0.25 7.42 31.23
N ALA A 147 -1.40 6.74 31.06
CA ALA A 147 -1.68 5.90 29.90
C ALA A 147 -1.73 6.67 28.57
N GLN A 148 -2.37 7.84 28.55
CA GLN A 148 -2.48 8.67 27.35
C GLN A 148 -1.13 9.28 26.96
N LYS A 149 -0.31 9.65 27.96
CA LYS A 149 1.08 10.10 27.74
C LYS A 149 1.96 8.99 27.17
N LEU A 150 1.84 7.77 27.71
CA LEU A 150 2.55 6.59 27.19
C LEU A 150 2.17 6.29 25.74
N GLN A 151 0.88 6.32 25.41
CA GLN A 151 0.41 6.02 24.06
C GLN A 151 0.93 7.03 23.02
N ARG A 152 0.92 8.33 23.34
CA ARG A 152 1.50 9.37 22.47
C ARG A 152 3.01 9.18 22.27
N ALA A 153 3.73 8.83 23.33
CA ALA A 153 5.17 8.58 23.25
C ALA A 153 5.50 7.35 22.38
N LYS A 154 4.71 6.28 22.49
CA LYS A 154 4.85 5.10 21.61
C LYS A 154 4.59 5.44 20.15
N GLN A 155 3.55 6.21 19.87
CA GLN A 155 3.21 6.59 18.50
C GLN A 155 4.31 7.43 17.85
N ALA A 156 4.91 8.38 18.59
CA ALA A 156 6.05 9.16 18.11
C ALA A 156 7.29 8.29 17.80
N LEU A 157 7.55 7.22 18.57
CA LEU A 157 8.63 6.28 18.28
C LEU A 157 8.40 5.51 16.98
N TYR A 158 7.16 5.08 16.72
CA TYR A 158 6.81 4.39 15.47
C TYR A 158 6.94 5.30 14.26
N GLU A 159 6.53 6.57 14.37
CA GLU A 159 6.69 7.56 13.29
C GLU A 159 8.17 7.76 12.93
N ARG A 160 9.05 7.86 13.92
CA ARG A 160 10.51 7.94 13.71
C ARG A 160 11.11 6.66 13.11
N ALA A 161 10.62 5.49 13.50
CA ALA A 161 11.05 4.22 12.91
C ALA A 161 10.65 4.12 11.43
N VAL A 162 9.43 4.56 11.09
CA VAL A 162 8.96 4.58 9.68
C VAL A 162 9.77 5.59 8.86
N ALA A 163 10.17 6.71 9.46
CA ALA A 163 11.08 7.67 8.85
C ALA A 163 12.54 7.17 8.73
N GLY A 164 12.86 5.96 9.19
CA GLY A 164 14.21 5.38 9.12
C GLY A 164 15.22 6.00 10.10
N GLU A 165 14.78 6.84 11.04
CA GLU A 165 15.65 7.47 12.03
C GLU A 165 16.10 6.50 13.13
N MET A 166 15.41 5.36 13.26
CA MET A 166 15.62 4.41 14.35
C MET A 166 15.53 2.96 13.86
N SER A 167 16.45 2.13 14.36
CA SER A 167 16.38 0.69 14.14
C SER A 167 15.25 0.06 14.98
N ARG A 168 14.79 -1.12 14.55
CA ARG A 168 13.72 -1.86 15.25
C ARG A 168 14.10 -2.18 16.70
N GLU A 169 15.36 -2.49 16.95
CA GLU A 169 15.89 -2.78 18.29
C GLU A 169 15.85 -1.53 19.18
N GLN A 170 16.19 -0.36 18.63
CA GLN A 170 16.13 0.91 19.35
C GLN A 170 14.69 1.27 19.73
N VAL A 171 13.72 1.03 18.83
CA VAL A 171 12.29 1.26 19.13
C VAL A 171 11.83 0.35 20.26
N GLN A 172 12.16 -0.95 20.23
CA GLN A 172 11.77 -1.88 21.29
C GLN A 172 12.39 -1.53 22.64
N ALA A 173 13.67 -1.16 22.66
CA ALA A 173 14.34 -0.73 23.89
C ALA A 173 13.69 0.53 24.50
N LEU A 174 13.37 1.52 23.66
CA LEU A 174 12.71 2.74 24.11
C LEU A 174 11.27 2.50 24.55
N GLU A 175 10.53 1.64 23.85
CA GLU A 175 9.17 1.25 24.23
C GLU A 175 9.14 0.59 25.62
N GLN A 176 10.07 -0.33 25.89
CA GLN A 176 10.24 -0.95 27.21
C GLN A 176 10.58 0.08 28.29
N SER A 177 11.46 1.04 28.01
CA SER A 177 11.81 2.09 28.97
C SER A 177 10.64 3.03 29.28
N LEU A 178 9.77 3.30 28.29
CA LEU A 178 8.58 4.13 28.48
C LEU A 178 7.53 3.40 29.30
N GLU A 179 7.32 2.11 29.05
CA GLU A 179 6.40 1.28 29.84
C GLU A 179 6.85 1.14 31.29
N GLN A 180 8.16 0.93 31.53
CA GLN A 180 8.71 0.86 32.89
C GLN A 180 8.49 2.18 33.65
N ARG A 181 8.75 3.33 33.00
CA ARG A 181 8.48 4.65 33.59
C ARG A 181 7.00 4.90 33.84
N ALA A 182 6.14 4.51 32.89
CA ALA A 182 4.70 4.64 33.04
C ALA A 182 4.16 3.78 34.19
N ARG A 183 4.65 2.54 34.33
CA ARG A 183 4.32 1.66 35.46
C ARG A 183 4.76 2.24 36.80
N ALA A 184 5.99 2.76 36.87
CA ALA A 184 6.51 3.41 38.08
C ALA A 184 5.73 4.69 38.44
N ALA A 185 5.22 5.41 37.44
CA ALA A 185 4.39 6.59 37.65
C ALA A 185 2.92 6.25 38.00
N SER A 186 2.40 5.09 37.59
CA SER A 186 1.01 4.66 37.87
C SER A 186 0.86 3.84 39.15
N GLY A 187 1.90 3.10 39.55
CA GLY A 187 1.93 2.36 40.80
C GLY A 187 2.89 3.08 41.74
N GLY A 188 2.36 3.81 42.72
CA GLY A 188 3.12 4.56 43.73
C GLY A 188 3.97 3.69 44.66
N ALA A 189 4.99 3.04 44.11
CA ALA A 189 6.10 2.45 44.83
C ALA A 189 7.35 2.72 43.99
N ALA A 190 8.04 3.81 44.34
CA ALA A 190 9.31 4.16 43.73
C ALA A 190 10.28 2.97 43.86
N PRO A 191 11.00 2.56 42.80
CA PRO A 191 12.26 1.87 43.00
C PRO A 191 13.22 2.89 43.62
N THR A 192 13.34 2.83 44.95
CA THR A 192 14.45 3.45 45.70
C THR A 192 15.74 2.77 45.26
N GLY A 193 16.28 3.28 44.16
CA GLY A 193 17.53 2.85 43.54
C GLY A 193 18.10 4.00 42.71
N ALA A 194 18.03 5.21 43.27
CA ALA A 194 18.72 6.37 42.71
C ALA A 194 20.22 6.18 42.92
N VAL A 195 20.91 5.95 41.80
CA VAL A 195 22.33 6.27 41.65
C VAL A 195 22.45 7.78 41.90
N THR A 196 22.86 8.15 43.11
CA THR A 196 23.20 9.52 43.46
C THR A 196 24.71 9.66 43.40
N ALA A 197 25.20 10.36 42.38
CA ALA A 197 26.46 11.07 42.47
C ALA A 197 26.23 12.31 43.34
N ALA A 198 26.84 12.28 44.52
CA ALA A 198 27.25 13.38 45.40
C ALA A 198 26.53 14.74 45.28
N SER A 199 25.75 15.11 46.31
CA SER A 199 26.10 16.26 47.16
C SER A 199 25.22 16.34 48.43
N SER A 200 25.92 16.29 49.56
CA SER A 200 25.67 16.66 50.96
C SER A 200 24.30 17.04 51.53
N ALA A 201 24.07 16.47 52.73
CA ALA A 201 23.36 16.97 53.92
C ALA A 201 21.83 17.13 53.87
N ASP A 202 21.09 16.17 54.44
CA ASP A 202 20.66 16.18 55.85
C ASP A 202 19.51 15.14 56.04
N GLY A 203 19.33 14.65 57.26
CA GLY A 203 18.76 13.34 57.61
C GLY A 203 17.31 12.99 57.21
N THR A 204 17.08 11.70 56.89
CA THR A 204 15.81 10.97 57.09
C THR A 204 16.03 9.44 57.01
N PRO A 205 15.09 8.59 57.46
CA PRO A 205 15.36 7.48 58.37
C PRO A 205 15.57 6.14 57.65
N VAL A 206 16.36 5.28 58.28
CA VAL A 206 16.69 3.94 57.82
C VAL A 206 15.46 3.03 58.00
N GLY A 207 14.79 2.69 56.91
CA GLY A 207 13.82 1.59 56.89
C GLY A 207 14.52 0.24 57.13
N PRO A 208 13.85 -0.74 57.76
CA PRO A 208 14.49 -1.98 58.19
C PRO A 208 15.10 -2.69 56.99
N ALA A 209 16.42 -2.89 57.05
CA ALA A 209 17.18 -3.57 56.02
C ALA A 209 16.63 -4.99 55.85
N ALA A 210 15.97 -5.27 54.72
CA ALA A 210 15.59 -6.61 54.33
C ALA A 210 16.81 -7.52 54.48
N THR A 211 16.65 -8.57 55.28
CA THR A 211 17.73 -9.47 55.64
C THR A 211 18.27 -10.11 54.37
N ARG A 212 19.57 -10.45 54.36
CA ARG A 212 20.19 -11.12 53.20
C ARG A 212 19.42 -12.37 52.75
N GLY A 213 18.76 -13.05 53.69
CA GLY A 213 17.88 -14.19 53.41
C GLY A 213 16.64 -13.83 52.58
N GLU A 214 16.00 -12.70 52.85
CA GLU A 214 14.82 -12.26 52.08
C GLU A 214 15.18 -11.86 50.64
N ARG A 215 16.35 -11.25 50.45
CA ARG A 215 16.86 -10.93 49.11
C ARG A 215 17.17 -12.16 48.26
N LEU A 216 17.69 -13.22 48.89
CA LEU A 216 17.93 -14.50 48.20
C LEU A 216 16.62 -15.20 47.82
N ARG A 217 15.63 -15.24 48.72
CA ARG A 217 14.30 -15.81 48.40
C ARG A 217 13.60 -15.06 47.28
N ALA A 218 13.65 -13.73 47.27
CA ALA A 218 13.06 -12.93 46.21
C ALA A 218 13.74 -13.16 44.84
N ALA A 219 15.06 -13.40 44.83
CA ALA A 219 15.80 -13.73 43.61
C ALA A 219 15.41 -15.12 43.07
N ASP A 220 15.27 -16.10 43.96
CA ASP A 220 14.85 -17.47 43.60
C ASP A 220 13.40 -17.50 43.06
N GLU A 221 12.48 -16.79 43.71
CA GLU A 221 11.10 -16.64 43.23
C GLU A 221 11.03 -15.96 41.87
N ALA A 222 11.83 -14.90 41.65
CA ALA A 222 11.91 -14.23 40.35
C ALA A 222 12.49 -15.14 39.24
N ALA A 223 13.45 -16.01 39.57
CA ALA A 223 14.00 -16.99 38.64
C ALA A 223 12.99 -18.09 38.31
N GLU A 224 12.21 -18.54 39.29
CA GLU A 224 11.14 -19.52 39.08
C GLU A 224 9.99 -18.94 38.25
N ALA A 225 9.61 -17.69 38.49
CA ALA A 225 8.59 -16.99 37.70
C ALA A 225 8.99 -16.88 36.21
N ARG A 226 10.27 -16.59 35.92
CA ARG A 226 10.79 -16.58 34.53
C ARG A 226 10.71 -17.97 33.89
N ARG A 227 11.12 -19.02 34.61
CA ARG A 227 11.04 -20.41 34.13
C ARG A 227 9.60 -20.84 33.85
N ARG A 228 8.64 -20.44 34.69
CA ARG A 228 7.20 -20.70 34.46
C ARG A 228 6.69 -19.97 33.21
N HIS A 229 7.07 -18.71 33.02
CA HIS A 229 6.64 -17.94 31.86
C HIS A 229 7.24 -18.47 30.55
N GLU A 230 8.51 -18.88 30.57
CA GLU A 230 9.18 -19.51 29.43
C GLU A 230 8.57 -20.88 29.11
N ALA A 231 8.28 -21.69 30.12
CA ALA A 231 7.60 -22.98 29.95
C ALA A 231 6.18 -22.81 29.40
N GLN A 232 5.43 -21.80 29.83
CA GLN A 232 4.11 -21.46 29.27
C GLN A 232 4.21 -21.03 27.81
N GLY A 233 5.19 -20.18 27.46
CA GLY A 233 5.47 -19.79 26.09
C GLY A 233 5.84 -20.96 25.19
N ALA A 234 6.68 -21.88 25.68
CA ALA A 234 7.05 -23.09 24.97
C ALA A 234 5.85 -24.05 24.76
N ARG A 235 4.95 -24.15 25.74
CA ARG A 235 3.71 -24.93 25.61
C ARG A 235 2.75 -24.32 24.59
N GLN A 236 2.57 -23.00 24.59
CA GLN A 236 1.75 -22.32 23.58
C GLN A 236 2.35 -22.42 22.16
N ALA A 237 3.67 -22.32 22.03
CA ALA A 237 4.34 -22.53 20.75
C ALA A 237 4.15 -23.97 20.24
N ARG A 238 4.24 -24.97 21.13
CA ARG A 238 3.98 -26.38 20.78
C ARG A 238 2.51 -26.63 20.45
N SER A 239 1.55 -26.05 21.16
CA SER A 239 0.13 -26.20 20.82
C SER A 239 -0.22 -25.54 19.48
N ASN A 240 0.44 -24.44 19.14
CA ASN A 240 0.28 -23.79 17.83
C ASN A 240 0.96 -24.58 16.70
N ALA A 241 2.10 -25.22 16.97
CA ALA A 241 2.79 -26.07 16.00
C ALA A 241 2.13 -27.46 15.83
N ALA A 242 1.45 -27.94 16.87
CA ALA A 242 0.63 -29.16 16.84
C ALA A 242 -0.80 -28.90 16.34
N GLY A 243 -1.11 -27.66 15.95
CA GLY A 243 -2.35 -27.32 15.26
C GLY A 243 -2.36 -28.00 13.90
N ASP A 244 -3.05 -29.15 13.86
CA ASP A 244 -3.63 -29.85 12.73
C ASP A 244 -2.83 -29.72 11.43
N GLY A 245 -2.06 -30.75 11.07
CA GLY A 245 -1.34 -30.86 9.79
C GLY A 245 -2.25 -30.88 8.55
N THR A 246 -3.48 -30.36 8.66
CA THR A 246 -4.33 -30.03 7.54
C THR A 246 -3.65 -28.95 6.72
N ASP A 247 -3.22 -29.36 5.53
CA ASP A 247 -2.79 -28.45 4.48
C ASP A 247 -3.82 -27.29 4.39
N PRO A 248 -3.42 -26.02 4.61
CA PRO A 248 -4.35 -24.90 4.58
C PRO A 248 -5.03 -24.71 3.21
N MET A 249 -4.53 -25.40 2.18
CA MET A 249 -5.04 -25.46 0.82
C MET A 249 -5.93 -26.69 0.54
N ALA A 250 -6.14 -27.55 1.54
CA ALA A 250 -7.09 -28.65 1.47
C ALA A 250 -8.51 -28.09 1.35
N GLY A 251 -9.26 -28.60 0.35
CA GLY A 251 -10.62 -28.16 0.06
C GLY A 251 -10.75 -26.98 -0.92
N LEU A 252 -9.65 -26.40 -1.41
CA LEU A 252 -9.70 -25.44 -2.52
C LEU A 252 -9.72 -26.16 -3.87
N SER A 253 -10.50 -25.67 -4.82
CA SER A 253 -10.47 -26.13 -6.21
C SER A 253 -9.07 -25.96 -6.83
N PRO A 254 -8.68 -26.79 -7.83
CA PRO A 254 -7.35 -26.73 -8.44
C PRO A 254 -6.99 -25.35 -9.03
N GLU A 255 -7.99 -24.63 -9.56
CA GLU A 255 -7.80 -23.30 -10.13
C GLU A 255 -7.57 -22.26 -9.02
N THR A 256 -8.39 -22.27 -7.96
CA THR A 256 -8.21 -21.40 -6.79
C THR A 256 -6.86 -21.66 -6.13
N ARG A 257 -6.46 -22.93 -5.99
CA ARG A 257 -5.14 -23.33 -5.46
C ARG A 257 -4.00 -22.71 -6.26
N SER A 258 -4.02 -22.86 -7.58
CA SER A 258 -2.98 -22.29 -8.48
C SER A 258 -2.91 -20.75 -8.42
N LYS A 259 -4.03 -20.07 -8.19
CA LYS A 259 -4.06 -18.60 -8.01
C LYS A 259 -3.45 -18.20 -6.66
N VAL A 260 -3.77 -18.92 -5.59
CA VAL A 260 -3.23 -18.66 -4.25
C VAL A 260 -1.73 -18.93 -4.20
N GLU A 261 -1.25 -20.02 -4.80
CA GLU A 261 0.19 -20.32 -4.87
C GLU A 261 0.98 -19.21 -5.55
N ARG A 262 0.51 -18.72 -6.71
CA ARG A 262 1.14 -17.57 -7.40
C ARG A 262 1.13 -16.31 -6.55
N ALA A 263 0.03 -16.04 -5.84
CA ALA A 263 -0.08 -14.89 -4.96
C ALA A 263 0.87 -15.00 -3.76
N LEU A 264 1.00 -16.18 -3.15
CA LEU A 264 1.94 -16.45 -2.05
C LEU A 264 3.39 -16.30 -2.51
N ALA A 265 3.74 -16.80 -3.70
CA ALA A 265 5.07 -16.64 -4.27
C ALA A 265 5.42 -15.15 -4.48
N ALA A 266 4.50 -14.34 -5.02
CA ALA A 266 4.70 -12.91 -5.18
C ALA A 266 4.85 -12.18 -3.82
N LEU A 267 4.11 -12.62 -2.81
CA LEU A 267 4.15 -12.07 -1.46
C LEU A 267 5.49 -12.40 -0.77
N GLU A 268 6.04 -13.60 -1.02
CA GLU A 268 7.36 -14.00 -0.54
C GLU A 268 8.49 -13.22 -1.20
N VAL A 269 8.43 -12.98 -2.52
CA VAL A 269 9.39 -12.11 -3.22
C VAL A 269 9.39 -10.71 -2.59
N ARG A 270 8.21 -10.15 -2.33
CA ARG A 270 8.07 -8.82 -1.73
C ARG A 270 8.56 -8.75 -0.28
N ALA A 271 8.41 -9.84 0.50
CA ALA A 271 8.97 -9.94 1.84
C ALA A 271 10.50 -10.05 1.83
N LYS A 272 11.07 -10.82 0.89
CA LYS A 272 12.52 -10.93 0.71
C LYS A 272 13.16 -9.61 0.29
N ALA A 273 12.46 -8.81 -0.50
CA ALA A 273 12.87 -7.45 -0.86
C ALA A 273 12.70 -6.42 0.28
N GLY A 274 12.29 -6.82 1.48
CA GLY A 274 12.19 -5.93 2.65
C GLY A 274 10.98 -4.98 2.64
N HIS A 275 10.10 -5.04 1.65
CA HIS A 275 8.93 -4.16 1.55
C HIS A 275 7.80 -4.51 2.55
N MET A 276 7.92 -5.60 3.30
CA MET A 276 6.98 -5.95 4.35
C MET A 276 7.68 -6.68 5.50
N THR A 277 7.25 -6.39 6.72
CA THR A 277 7.70 -7.11 7.92
C THR A 277 7.16 -8.55 7.92
N ARG A 278 7.82 -9.44 8.66
CA ARG A 278 7.34 -10.83 8.86
C ARG A 278 5.89 -10.89 9.38
N ALA A 279 5.52 -9.97 10.27
CA ALA A 279 4.15 -9.90 10.79
C ALA A 279 3.13 -9.51 9.70
N GLN A 280 3.49 -8.56 8.82
CA GLN A 280 2.66 -8.18 7.67
C GLN A 280 2.55 -9.32 6.64
N PHE A 281 3.64 -10.05 6.40
CA PHE A 281 3.64 -11.25 5.56
C PHE A 281 2.64 -12.29 6.07
N GLU A 282 2.71 -12.65 7.35
CA GLU A 282 1.80 -13.64 7.95
C GLU A 282 0.35 -13.16 7.99
N ALA A 283 0.12 -11.86 8.19
CA ALA A 283 -1.23 -11.28 8.11
C ALA A 283 -1.80 -11.37 6.70
N LYS A 284 -1.02 -11.00 5.68
CA LYS A 284 -1.44 -11.05 4.27
C LYS A 284 -1.61 -12.48 3.77
N LYS A 285 -0.76 -13.40 4.20
CA LYS A 285 -0.90 -14.84 3.91
C LYS A 285 -2.23 -15.38 4.44
N ARG A 286 -2.58 -15.08 5.70
CA ARG A 286 -3.87 -15.48 6.29
C ARG A 286 -5.07 -14.85 5.57
N GLU A 287 -4.98 -13.57 5.21
CA GLU A 287 -6.02 -12.87 4.44
C GLU A 287 -6.25 -13.53 3.07
N LEU A 288 -5.18 -13.88 2.35
CA LEU A 288 -5.23 -14.56 1.05
C LEU A 288 -5.93 -15.91 1.15
N LEU A 289 -5.55 -16.72 2.14
CA LEU A 289 -6.15 -18.05 2.37
C LEU A 289 -7.63 -17.95 2.75
N ALA A 290 -7.98 -16.98 3.61
CA ALA A 290 -9.38 -16.75 3.99
C ALA A 290 -10.24 -16.33 2.79
N ARG A 291 -9.72 -15.43 1.94
CA ARG A 291 -10.41 -14.99 0.73
C ARG A 291 -10.57 -16.11 -0.29
N ALA A 292 -9.54 -16.95 -0.44
CA ALA A 292 -9.60 -18.10 -1.33
C ALA A 292 -10.73 -19.06 -0.94
N LYS A 293 -10.86 -19.36 0.36
CA LYS A 293 -11.96 -20.18 0.89
C LYS A 293 -13.34 -19.55 0.61
N GLN A 294 -13.47 -18.24 0.74
CA GLN A 294 -14.73 -17.55 0.44
C GLN A 294 -15.09 -17.60 -1.06
N VAL A 295 -14.13 -17.40 -1.95
CA VAL A 295 -14.35 -17.45 -3.40
C VAL A 295 -14.75 -18.86 -3.83
N ASP A 296 -14.08 -19.88 -3.31
CA ASP A 296 -14.39 -21.28 -3.66
C ASP A 296 -15.78 -21.70 -3.17
N VAL A 297 -16.22 -21.20 -2.00
CA VAL A 297 -17.60 -21.40 -1.52
C VAL A 297 -18.62 -20.66 -2.38
N ALA A 298 -18.30 -19.45 -2.86
CA ALA A 298 -19.19 -18.68 -3.73
C ALA A 298 -19.31 -19.29 -5.13
N ASP A 299 -18.20 -19.79 -5.70
CA ASP A 299 -18.17 -20.43 -7.01
C ASP A 299 -18.68 -21.88 -6.96
N GLY A 300 -18.52 -22.56 -5.82
CA GLY A 300 -18.97 -23.94 -5.60
C GLY A 300 -20.41 -24.08 -5.09
N GLY A 301 -21.02 -23.01 -4.56
CA GLY A 301 -22.31 -23.09 -3.83
C GLY A 301 -23.57 -22.62 -4.58
N GLY A 302 -23.47 -22.10 -5.81
CA GLY A 302 -24.61 -21.43 -6.46
C GLY A 302 -24.73 -21.65 -7.97
N GLY A 303 -24.11 -22.68 -8.53
CA GLY A 303 -24.28 -23.03 -9.94
C GLY A 303 -25.38 -24.07 -10.09
N ASP A 304 -26.53 -23.67 -10.61
CA ASP A 304 -27.70 -24.48 -10.96
C ASP A 304 -27.39 -25.62 -11.96
N GLY A 305 -26.45 -26.53 -11.69
CA GLY A 305 -26.11 -27.67 -12.56
C GLY A 305 -25.77 -27.33 -14.01
N GLN A 306 -25.68 -26.06 -14.40
CA GLN A 306 -25.65 -25.66 -15.80
C GLN A 306 -24.26 -25.90 -16.35
N THR A 307 -24.21 -26.85 -17.26
CA THR A 307 -23.02 -27.22 -18.02
C THR A 307 -22.47 -26.00 -18.77
N PRO A 308 -21.17 -26.00 -19.10
CA PRO A 308 -20.58 -24.95 -19.95
C PRO A 308 -21.36 -24.71 -21.25
N ALA A 309 -22.01 -25.74 -21.79
CA ALA A 309 -22.88 -25.65 -22.97
C ALA A 309 -24.15 -24.83 -22.70
N GLU A 310 -24.81 -25.04 -21.56
CA GLU A 310 -26.01 -24.29 -21.18
C GLU A 310 -25.68 -22.82 -20.88
N ARG A 311 -24.52 -22.54 -20.28
CA ARG A 311 -24.04 -21.16 -20.12
C ARG A 311 -23.80 -20.48 -21.46
N ALA A 312 -23.20 -21.18 -22.42
CA ALA A 312 -22.99 -20.65 -23.76
C ALA A 312 -24.31 -20.37 -24.50
N VAL A 313 -25.33 -21.21 -24.31
CA VAL A 313 -26.67 -20.99 -24.87
C VAL A 313 -27.37 -19.80 -24.19
N ALA A 314 -27.27 -19.68 -22.87
CA ALA A 314 -27.82 -18.55 -22.13
C ALA A 314 -27.14 -17.22 -22.52
N GLU A 315 -25.82 -17.23 -22.70
CA GLU A 315 -25.08 -16.05 -23.16
C GLU A 315 -25.44 -15.68 -24.60
N ARG A 316 -25.59 -16.65 -25.51
CA ARG A 316 -26.09 -16.40 -26.87
C ARG A 316 -27.50 -15.81 -26.86
N ARG A 317 -28.41 -16.32 -26.01
CA ARG A 317 -29.75 -15.75 -25.85
C ARG A 317 -29.72 -14.32 -25.32
N ARG A 318 -28.86 -14.02 -24.34
CA ARG A 318 -28.66 -12.63 -23.85
C ARG A 318 -28.10 -11.70 -24.93
N ARG A 319 -27.12 -12.16 -25.73
CA ARG A 319 -26.57 -11.38 -26.85
C ARG A 319 -27.59 -11.19 -27.99
N ALA A 320 -28.42 -12.19 -28.28
CA ALA A 320 -29.51 -12.08 -29.25
C ALA A 320 -30.57 -11.07 -28.78
N ALA A 321 -30.96 -11.12 -27.51
CA ALA A 321 -31.88 -10.15 -26.91
C ALA A 321 -31.30 -8.72 -26.90
N ALA A 322 -30.01 -8.56 -26.59
CA ALA A 322 -29.34 -7.26 -26.58
C ALA A 322 -29.13 -6.66 -27.98
N SER A 323 -28.93 -7.50 -29.01
CA SER A 323 -28.72 -7.05 -30.39
C SER A 323 -30.02 -6.70 -31.13
N GLY A 324 -31.20 -6.97 -30.53
CA GLY A 324 -32.48 -6.77 -31.21
C GLY A 324 -32.65 -7.67 -32.44
N ALA A 325 -31.87 -8.75 -32.53
CA ALA A 325 -31.99 -9.77 -33.56
C ALA A 325 -33.28 -10.55 -33.29
N GLY A 326 -34.35 -10.20 -34.02
CA GLY A 326 -35.70 -10.75 -33.85
C GLY A 326 -36.79 -9.69 -33.65
N GLN A 327 -36.44 -8.42 -33.41
CA GLN A 327 -37.41 -7.34 -33.34
C GLN A 327 -37.85 -6.90 -34.75
N THR A 328 -39.15 -6.78 -34.94
CA THR A 328 -39.73 -6.22 -36.17
C THR A 328 -39.33 -4.75 -36.35
N PRO A 329 -39.32 -4.21 -37.58
CA PRO A 329 -39.05 -2.79 -37.81
C PRO A 329 -39.94 -1.85 -37.00
N ALA A 330 -41.20 -2.24 -36.73
CA ALA A 330 -42.14 -1.49 -35.90
C ALA A 330 -41.68 -1.43 -34.43
N GLU A 331 -41.28 -2.55 -33.83
CA GLU A 331 -40.78 -2.62 -32.46
C GLU A 331 -39.48 -1.83 -32.29
N ARG A 332 -38.60 -1.85 -33.30
CA ARG A 332 -37.37 -1.03 -33.30
C ARG A 332 -37.69 0.45 -33.33
N ALA A 333 -38.64 0.87 -34.16
CA ALA A 333 -39.08 2.26 -34.24
C ALA A 333 -39.72 2.72 -32.92
N GLU A 334 -40.52 1.87 -32.27
CA GLU A 334 -41.10 2.19 -30.96
C GLU A 334 -40.03 2.27 -29.85
N ALA A 335 -39.09 1.32 -29.81
CA ALA A 335 -37.97 1.34 -28.87
C ALA A 335 -37.11 2.60 -29.04
N GLU A 336 -36.89 3.05 -30.29
CA GLU A 336 -36.16 4.30 -30.56
C GLU A 336 -36.94 5.53 -30.10
N ARG A 337 -38.26 5.59 -30.33
CA ARG A 337 -39.11 6.69 -29.80
C ARG A 337 -39.05 6.76 -28.28
N ARG A 338 -39.12 5.61 -27.59
CA ARG A 338 -38.98 5.55 -26.12
C ARG A 338 -37.61 6.02 -25.65
N ARG A 339 -36.52 5.63 -26.34
CA ARG A 339 -35.17 6.12 -26.03
C ARG A 339 -35.03 7.63 -26.23
N ARG A 340 -35.58 8.19 -27.31
CA ARG A 340 -35.58 9.65 -27.56
C ARG A 340 -36.38 10.40 -26.50
N ALA A 341 -37.56 9.88 -26.12
CA ALA A 341 -38.37 10.48 -25.05
C ALA A 341 -37.66 10.45 -23.69
N ALA A 342 -37.01 9.34 -23.34
CA ALA A 342 -36.24 9.23 -22.10
C ALA A 342 -35.02 10.17 -22.07
N ALA A 343 -34.31 10.33 -23.20
CA ALA A 343 -33.20 11.26 -23.32
C ALA A 343 -33.65 12.73 -23.19
N ALA A 344 -34.79 13.09 -23.80
CA ALA A 344 -35.38 14.42 -23.65
C ALA A 344 -35.75 14.72 -22.18
N ALA A 345 -36.42 13.79 -21.50
CA ALA A 345 -36.76 13.92 -20.08
C ALA A 345 -35.51 14.05 -19.18
N ALA A 346 -34.43 13.33 -19.48
CA ALA A 346 -33.17 13.46 -18.76
C ALA A 346 -32.50 14.83 -18.97
N ALA A 347 -32.55 15.38 -20.19
CA ALA A 347 -32.02 16.70 -20.52
C ALA A 347 -32.81 17.82 -19.82
N GLU A 348 -34.13 17.69 -19.72
CA GLU A 348 -34.98 18.63 -18.96
C GLU A 348 -34.65 18.62 -17.47
N ARG A 349 -34.50 17.43 -16.85
CA ARG A 349 -34.09 17.30 -15.44
C ARG A 349 -32.73 17.93 -15.18
N ALA A 350 -31.74 17.68 -16.04
CA ALA A 350 -30.41 18.27 -15.92
C ALA A 350 -30.44 19.81 -16.08
N SER A 351 -31.33 20.33 -16.92
CA SER A 351 -31.51 21.78 -17.10
C SER A 351 -32.22 22.42 -15.91
N ALA A 352 -33.24 21.76 -15.35
CA ALA A 352 -33.92 22.20 -14.14
C ALA A 352 -32.98 22.21 -12.92
N GLU A 353 -32.11 21.20 -12.79
CA GLU A 353 -31.10 21.15 -11.73
C GLU A 353 -30.07 22.29 -11.86
N ARG A 354 -29.64 22.60 -13.09
CA ARG A 354 -28.75 23.76 -13.34
C ARG A 354 -29.40 25.08 -12.96
N ARG A 355 -30.69 25.27 -13.25
CA ARG A 355 -31.44 26.46 -12.81
C ARG A 355 -31.55 26.55 -11.29
N ARG A 356 -31.81 25.43 -10.60
CA ARG A 356 -31.86 25.38 -9.13
C ARG A 356 -30.53 25.69 -8.45
N ARG A 357 -29.40 25.37 -9.08
CA ARG A 357 -28.06 25.70 -8.55
C ARG A 357 -27.65 27.16 -8.79
N ALA A 358 -28.31 27.86 -9.70
CA ALA A 358 -27.99 29.24 -10.05
C ALA A 358 -28.86 30.28 -9.31
N ALA A 359 -29.97 29.86 -8.70
CA ALA A 359 -30.84 30.67 -7.86
C ALA A 359 -30.42 30.56 -6.39
#